data_AF-A0AAD1C8R0-F1
#
_entry.id   AF-A0AAD1C8R0-F1
#
_cell.length_a   1.000
_cell.length_b   1.000
_cell.length_c   1.000
_cell.angle_alpha   90.00
_cell.angle_beta   90.00
_cell.angle_gamma   90.00
#
_symmetry.space_group_name_H-M   'P 1'
#
loop_
_entity.id
_entity.type
_entity.pdbx_description
1 polymer ?
#
loop_
_entity_poly.entity_id
_entity_poly.type
_entity_poly.pdbx_seq_one_letter_code
_entity_poly.pdbx_strand_id
1 'polypeptide(L)'
;MNEHYLPIKESVGYKNVKSALMNIFSVNLDTITIDEKLFESFSFLFHYNGFKMTMVISDTEKNVQFQAGEGGFFDVWFTNPNDTFFGITFLYELILDEEVRERVRRIFGKDEKSVEYAMQVLKDFLDSDEAKVLLKNE
;
A
#
# COMPACT_ATOMS: atom_id res chain seq x y z
N MET A 1 17.41 -15.84 -19.95
CA MET A 1 17.61 -14.39 -19.78
C MET A 1 17.80 -14.15 -18.30
N ASN A 2 18.90 -13.55 -17.87
CA ASN A 2 18.94 -12.96 -16.52
C ASN A 2 18.06 -11.72 -16.62
N GLU A 3 16.82 -11.81 -16.13
CA GLU A 3 16.02 -10.60 -15.95
C GLU A 3 16.70 -9.72 -14.93
N HIS A 4 17.05 -8.52 -15.37
CA HIS A 4 17.58 -7.50 -14.49
C HIS A 4 16.39 -6.78 -13.84
N TYR A 5 16.21 -7.02 -12.55
CA TYR A 5 15.33 -6.22 -11.72
C TYR A 5 15.93 -4.82 -11.56
N LEU A 6 15.06 -3.82 -11.57
CA LEU A 6 15.47 -2.43 -11.37
C LEU A 6 15.81 -2.18 -9.90
N PRO A 7 16.65 -1.19 -9.60
CA PRO A 7 16.66 -0.59 -8.26
C PRO A 7 15.23 -0.17 -7.88
N ILE A 8 14.83 -0.36 -6.62
CA ILE A 8 13.45 -0.11 -6.16
C ILE A 8 12.97 1.30 -6.55
N LYS A 9 13.82 2.32 -6.37
CA LYS A 9 13.46 3.71 -6.72
C LYS A 9 13.20 3.95 -8.21
N GLU A 10 13.68 3.04 -9.05
CA GLU A 10 13.46 3.07 -10.50
C GLU A 10 12.26 2.22 -10.94
N SER A 11 11.73 1.36 -10.07
CA SER A 11 10.59 0.49 -10.36
C SER A 11 9.30 1.31 -10.58
N VAL A 12 8.39 0.78 -11.40
CA VAL A 12 7.11 1.44 -11.70
C VAL A 12 6.26 1.56 -10.43
N GLY A 13 6.23 0.50 -9.61
CA GLY A 13 5.47 0.51 -8.35
C GLY A 13 5.93 1.63 -7.41
N TYR A 14 7.24 1.81 -7.26
CA TYR A 14 7.79 2.90 -6.43
C TYR A 14 7.42 4.28 -6.98
N LYS A 15 7.57 4.49 -8.28
CA LYS A 15 7.23 5.77 -8.93
C LYS A 15 5.75 6.13 -8.73
N ASN A 16 4.86 5.16 -8.91
CA ASN A 16 3.42 5.38 -8.75
C ASN A 16 3.03 5.65 -7.29
N VAL A 17 3.56 4.87 -6.34
CA VAL A 17 3.32 5.12 -4.90
C VAL A 17 3.87 6.47 -4.48
N LYS A 18 5.07 6.85 -4.96
CA LYS A 18 5.67 8.16 -4.70
C LYS A 18 4.81 9.30 -5.22
N SER A 19 4.32 9.20 -6.46
CA SER A 19 3.43 10.21 -7.05
C SER A 19 2.14 10.33 -6.25
N ALA A 20 1.49 9.21 -5.92
CA ALA A 20 0.25 9.21 -5.17
C ALA A 20 0.42 9.78 -3.74
N LEU A 21 1.49 9.43 -3.03
CA LEU A 21 1.81 10.02 -1.73
C LEU A 21 2.01 11.55 -1.82
N MET A 22 2.67 12.02 -2.86
CA MET A 22 2.87 13.45 -3.07
C MET A 22 1.53 14.15 -3.36
N ASN A 23 0.72 13.59 -4.25
CA ASN A 23 -0.54 14.20 -4.67
C ASN A 23 -1.57 14.25 -3.54
N ILE A 24 -1.71 13.14 -2.79
CA ILE A 24 -2.80 12.96 -1.83
C ILE A 24 -2.41 13.42 -0.41
N PHE A 25 -1.17 13.13 0.00
CA PHE A 25 -0.69 13.43 1.36
C PHE A 25 0.35 14.54 1.39
N SER A 26 0.81 15.06 0.25
CA SER A 26 1.93 16.02 0.18
C SER A 26 3.21 15.50 0.83
N VAL A 27 3.47 14.18 0.70
CA VAL A 27 4.65 13.51 1.27
C VAL A 27 5.54 12.94 0.17
N ASN A 28 6.86 13.17 0.29
CA ASN A 28 7.85 12.58 -0.61
C ASN A 28 8.34 11.23 -0.09
N LEU A 29 8.04 10.15 -0.80
CA LEU A 29 8.51 8.79 -0.46
C LEU A 29 10.03 8.70 -0.34
N ASP A 30 10.81 9.49 -1.08
CA ASP A 30 12.28 9.46 -0.99
C ASP A 30 12.82 9.89 0.38
N THR A 31 12.00 10.56 1.19
CA THR A 31 12.35 11.01 2.54
C THR A 31 12.01 10.00 3.63
N ILE A 32 11.29 8.94 3.27
CA ILE A 32 10.87 7.86 4.17
C ILE A 32 11.89 6.72 4.07
N THR A 33 12.24 6.13 5.21
CA THR A 33 13.03 4.89 5.23
C THR A 33 12.17 3.75 4.72
N ILE A 34 12.60 3.14 3.61
CA ILE A 34 11.97 1.95 3.04
C ILE A 34 12.72 0.69 3.47
N ASP A 35 11.97 -0.40 3.69
CA ASP A 35 12.47 -1.75 3.85
C ASP A 35 12.51 -2.41 2.47
N GLU A 36 13.68 -2.40 1.86
CA GLU A 36 13.93 -2.97 0.53
C GLU A 36 13.89 -4.50 0.58
N LYS A 37 13.12 -5.11 -0.33
CA LYS A 37 13.04 -6.56 -0.50
C LYS A 37 13.58 -6.97 -1.86
N LEU A 38 13.65 -8.28 -2.09
CA LEU A 38 14.06 -8.82 -3.39
C LEU A 38 13.09 -8.38 -4.50
N PHE A 39 13.58 -8.41 -5.72
CA PHE A 39 12.76 -8.33 -6.94
C PHE A 39 11.97 -7.03 -7.13
N GLU A 40 12.42 -5.88 -6.61
CA GLU A 40 11.72 -4.58 -6.66
C GLU A 40 10.60 -4.39 -5.62
N SER A 41 10.37 -5.38 -4.74
CA SER A 41 9.41 -5.26 -3.64
C SER A 41 9.96 -4.38 -2.52
N PHE A 42 9.08 -3.66 -1.82
CA PHE A 42 9.46 -2.82 -0.68
C PHE A 42 8.27 -2.55 0.23
N SER A 43 8.53 -2.24 1.49
CA SER A 43 7.51 -1.72 2.41
C SER A 43 8.03 -0.51 3.17
N PHE A 44 7.11 0.25 3.76
CA PHE A 44 7.47 1.35 4.65
C PHE A 44 6.35 1.64 5.64
N LEU A 45 6.75 2.17 6.79
CA LEU A 45 5.81 2.69 7.77
C LEU A 45 5.38 4.10 7.36
N PHE A 46 4.08 4.35 7.43
CA PHE A 46 3.50 5.64 7.16
C PHE A 46 2.63 6.08 8.35
N HIS A 47 2.71 7.36 8.69
CA HIS A 47 1.96 7.93 9.79
C HIS A 47 1.14 9.11 9.28
N TYR A 48 -0.15 9.11 9.58
CA TYR A 48 -1.06 10.17 9.17
C TYR A 48 -2.20 10.32 10.18
N ASN A 49 -2.50 11.56 10.57
CA ASN A 49 -3.60 11.89 11.49
C ASN A 49 -3.61 11.07 12.80
N GLY A 50 -2.42 10.73 13.31
CA GLY A 50 -2.26 9.92 14.52
C GLY A 50 -2.39 8.40 14.32
N PHE A 51 -2.68 7.94 13.10
CA PHE A 51 -2.71 6.53 12.75
C PHE A 51 -1.37 6.10 12.16
N LYS A 52 -0.99 4.85 12.45
CA LYS A 52 0.18 4.18 11.89
C LYS A 52 -0.26 3.05 10.98
N MET A 53 0.31 2.99 9.78
CA MET A 53 0.07 1.89 8.84
C MET A 53 1.35 1.48 8.14
N THR A 54 1.30 0.32 7.50
CA THR A 54 2.33 -0.14 6.58
C THR A 54 1.76 -0.12 5.18
N MET A 55 2.56 0.38 4.24
CA MET A 55 2.30 0.31 2.81
C MET A 55 3.35 -0.59 2.16
N VAL A 56 2.95 -1.39 1.17
CA VAL A 56 3.85 -2.33 0.51
C VAL A 56 3.65 -2.34 -1.00
N ILE A 57 4.73 -2.62 -1.71
CA ILE A 57 4.71 -3.23 -3.04
C ILE A 57 5.28 -4.65 -2.90
N SER A 58 4.46 -5.63 -3.24
CA SER A 58 4.74 -7.06 -3.12
C SER A 58 4.55 -7.78 -4.46
N ASP A 59 4.90 -9.06 -4.51
CA ASP A 59 4.64 -9.95 -5.65
C ASP A 59 5.18 -9.46 -7.01
N THR A 60 6.37 -8.85 -6.97
CA THR A 60 6.99 -8.19 -8.12
C THR A 60 7.79 -9.13 -9.04
N GLU A 61 7.89 -10.41 -8.70
CA GLU A 61 8.68 -11.37 -9.48
C GLU A 61 8.10 -11.56 -10.89
N LYS A 62 8.98 -11.44 -11.88
CA LYS A 62 8.64 -11.60 -13.29
C LYS A 62 8.65 -13.09 -13.63
N ASN A 63 7.68 -13.54 -14.44
CA ASN A 63 7.56 -14.91 -14.95
C ASN A 63 7.32 -16.02 -13.91
N VAL A 64 6.91 -15.67 -12.68
CA VAL A 64 6.49 -16.64 -11.67
C VAL A 64 4.97 -16.67 -11.62
N GLN A 65 4.40 -17.87 -11.55
CA GLN A 65 2.95 -18.03 -11.51
C GLN A 65 2.38 -17.37 -10.24
N PHE A 66 1.24 -16.67 -10.39
CA PHE A 66 0.56 -15.92 -9.33
C PHE A 66 1.26 -14.63 -8.85
N GLN A 67 2.40 -14.26 -9.44
CA GLN A 67 3.04 -12.97 -9.22
C GLN A 67 2.45 -11.90 -10.14
N ALA A 68 2.36 -10.67 -9.64
CA ALA A 68 1.84 -9.53 -10.40
C ALA A 68 2.87 -8.98 -11.41
N GLY A 69 4.15 -9.29 -11.20
CA GLY A 69 5.26 -8.83 -12.02
C GLY A 69 5.56 -7.35 -11.79
N GLU A 70 6.03 -6.65 -12.81
CA GLU A 70 6.43 -5.25 -12.71
C GLU A 70 5.36 -4.37 -12.04
N GLY A 71 5.77 -3.66 -10.98
CA GLY A 71 4.90 -2.82 -10.17
C GLY A 71 4.12 -3.53 -9.07
N GLY A 72 4.07 -4.87 -9.06
CA GLY A 72 3.58 -5.66 -7.93
C GLY A 72 2.11 -5.43 -7.56
N PHE A 73 1.73 -5.94 -6.39
CA PHE A 73 0.51 -5.54 -5.68
C PHE A 73 0.82 -4.43 -4.69
N PHE A 74 -0.06 -3.44 -4.62
CA PHE A 74 -0.03 -2.37 -3.64
C PHE A 74 -1.06 -2.66 -2.54
N ASP A 75 -0.59 -2.84 -1.31
CA ASP A 75 -1.44 -3.07 -0.15
C ASP A 75 -1.15 -2.05 0.96
N VAL A 76 -2.18 -1.81 1.77
CA VAL A 76 -2.11 -1.00 2.99
C VAL A 76 -2.73 -1.79 4.12
N TRP A 77 -2.03 -1.90 5.25
CA TRP A 77 -2.56 -2.54 6.45
C TRP A 77 -2.17 -1.81 7.73
N PHE A 78 -2.97 -2.06 8.76
CA PHE A 78 -2.85 -1.56 10.12
C PHE A 78 -2.50 -2.71 11.05
N THR A 79 -1.88 -2.41 12.19
CA THR A 79 -1.73 -3.43 13.24
C THR A 79 -3.12 -3.71 13.81
N ASN A 80 -3.43 -4.98 14.03
CA ASN A 80 -4.65 -5.37 14.70
C ASN A 80 -4.31 -6.36 15.83
N PRO A 81 -4.24 -5.91 17.09
CA PRO A 81 -3.92 -6.79 18.21
C PRO A 81 -5.01 -7.84 18.49
N ASN A 82 -6.23 -7.65 17.96
CA ASN A 82 -7.33 -8.59 18.10
C ASN A 82 -7.30 -9.70 17.03
N ASP A 83 -6.54 -9.54 15.95
CA ASP A 83 -6.28 -10.64 15.02
C ASP A 83 -5.18 -11.54 15.58
N THR A 84 -5.55 -12.79 15.87
CA THR A 84 -4.64 -13.76 16.50
C THR A 84 -3.79 -14.53 15.49
N PHE A 85 -4.04 -14.38 14.19
CA PHE A 85 -3.32 -15.13 13.17
C PHE A 85 -2.18 -14.33 12.54
N PHE A 86 -2.46 -13.16 11.95
CA PHE A 86 -1.44 -12.30 11.35
C PHE A 86 -1.19 -11.01 12.13
N GLY A 87 -2.15 -10.60 12.97
CA GLY A 87 -2.05 -9.38 13.76
C GLY A 87 -2.17 -8.10 12.93
N ILE A 88 -2.84 -8.19 11.77
CA ILE A 88 -3.01 -7.06 10.86
C ILE A 88 -4.44 -7.00 10.31
N THR A 89 -4.83 -5.84 9.81
CA THR A 89 -6.07 -5.66 9.05
C THR A 89 -5.80 -4.80 7.84
N PHE A 90 -6.25 -5.25 6.67
CA PHE A 90 -6.06 -4.54 5.41
C PHE A 90 -7.06 -3.41 5.27
N LEU A 91 -6.70 -2.36 4.51
CA LEU A 91 -7.59 -1.25 4.23
C LEU A 91 -8.95 -1.73 3.68
N TYR A 92 -8.95 -2.65 2.71
CA TYR A 92 -10.18 -3.12 2.09
C TYR A 92 -11.12 -3.81 3.09
N GLU A 93 -10.62 -4.37 4.19
CA GLU A 93 -11.44 -4.99 5.23
C GLU A 93 -12.16 -3.95 6.10
N LEU A 94 -11.65 -2.71 6.12
CA LEU A 94 -12.23 -1.57 6.85
C LEU A 94 -13.22 -0.77 6.01
N ILE A 95 -13.28 -1.00 4.69
CA ILE A 95 -14.21 -0.30 3.80
C ILE A 95 -15.55 -1.04 3.75
N LEU A 96 -16.62 -0.36 4.19
CA LEU A 96 -17.98 -0.91 4.20
C LEU A 96 -18.64 -0.93 2.82
N ASP A 97 -18.38 0.07 1.98
CA ASP A 97 -18.92 0.13 0.62
C ASP A 97 -18.29 -0.97 -0.23
N GLU A 98 -19.12 -1.88 -0.75
CA GLU A 98 -18.67 -3.06 -1.48
C GLU A 98 -17.98 -2.71 -2.80
N GLU A 99 -18.44 -1.68 -3.51
CA GLU A 99 -17.83 -1.27 -4.78
C GLU A 99 -16.44 -0.68 -4.53
N VAL A 100 -16.33 0.19 -3.53
CA VAL A 100 -15.04 0.77 -3.14
C VAL A 100 -14.09 -0.32 -2.65
N ARG A 101 -14.58 -1.22 -1.78
CA ARG A 101 -13.81 -2.34 -1.22
C ARG A 101 -13.18 -3.20 -2.32
N GLU A 102 -13.98 -3.67 -3.28
CA GLU A 102 -13.44 -4.55 -4.34
C GLU A 102 -12.42 -3.83 -5.22
N ARG A 103 -12.57 -2.52 -5.42
CA ARG A 103 -11.58 -1.70 -6.15
C ARG A 103 -10.26 -1.52 -5.40
N VAL A 104 -10.27 -1.54 -4.07
CA VAL A 104 -9.04 -1.38 -3.25
C VAL A 104 -8.45 -2.70 -2.74
N ARG A 105 -9.05 -3.85 -3.06
CA ARG A 105 -8.62 -5.16 -2.54
C ARG A 105 -7.40 -5.77 -3.23
N ARG A 106 -7.19 -5.48 -4.53
CA ARG A 106 -6.10 -6.06 -5.34
C ARG A 106 -5.56 -5.01 -6.31
N ILE A 107 -4.87 -4.03 -5.76
CA ILE A 107 -4.38 -2.90 -6.55
C ILE A 107 -3.07 -3.30 -7.20
N PHE A 108 -3.01 -3.25 -8.53
CA PHE A 108 -1.73 -3.41 -9.24
C PHE A 108 -0.92 -2.12 -9.12
N GLY A 109 0.27 -2.18 -8.52
CA GLY A 109 1.10 -0.98 -8.32
C GLY A 109 1.57 -0.34 -9.63
N LYS A 110 1.52 -1.05 -10.75
CA LYS A 110 1.73 -0.49 -12.10
C LYS A 110 0.59 0.39 -12.62
N ASP A 111 -0.62 0.23 -12.08
CA ASP A 111 -1.77 1.06 -12.43
C ASP A 111 -1.82 2.30 -11.53
N GLU A 112 -1.21 3.38 -12.02
CA GLU A 112 -1.11 4.66 -11.33
C GLU A 112 -2.46 5.17 -10.81
N LYS A 113 -3.54 5.05 -11.61
CA LYS A 113 -4.86 5.55 -11.23
C LYS A 113 -5.48 4.74 -10.11
N SER A 114 -5.27 3.43 -10.13
CA SER A 114 -5.76 2.54 -9.07
C SER A 114 -4.99 2.77 -7.76
N VAL A 115 -3.67 3.01 -7.83
CA VAL A 115 -2.87 3.40 -6.66
C VAL A 115 -3.32 4.75 -6.08
N GLU A 116 -3.49 5.76 -6.93
CA GLU A 116 -3.95 7.09 -6.50
C GLU A 116 -5.36 7.04 -5.90
N TYR A 117 -6.28 6.29 -6.52
CA TYR A 117 -7.62 6.07 -5.98
C TYR A 117 -7.60 5.41 -4.60
N ALA A 118 -6.78 4.36 -4.42
CA ALA A 118 -6.65 3.70 -3.14
C ALA A 118 -6.07 4.62 -2.05
N MET A 119 -5.09 5.47 -2.41
CA MET A 119 -4.55 6.48 -1.49
C MET A 119 -5.60 7.53 -1.12
N GLN A 120 -6.47 7.93 -2.05
CA GLN A 120 -7.58 8.85 -1.75
C GLN A 120 -8.58 8.20 -0.80
N VAL A 121 -9.00 6.95 -1.08
CA VAL A 121 -9.90 6.18 -0.19
C VAL A 121 -9.31 6.04 1.21
N LEU A 122 -8.00 5.73 1.29
CA LEU A 122 -7.28 5.67 2.56
C LEU A 122 -7.32 6.99 3.31
N LYS A 123 -7.04 8.11 2.62
CA LYS A 123 -7.06 9.44 3.24
C LYS A 123 -8.45 9.77 3.79
N ASP A 124 -9.49 9.57 2.97
CA ASP A 124 -10.87 9.87 3.35
C ASP A 124 -11.31 9.03 4.56
N PHE A 125 -10.93 7.75 4.57
CA PHE A 125 -11.16 6.87 5.72
C PHE A 125 -10.45 7.39 6.98
N LEU A 126 -9.17 7.74 6.91
CA LEU A 126 -8.39 8.22 8.07
C LEU A 126 -8.82 9.59 8.59
N ASP A 127 -9.47 10.40 7.76
CA ASP A 127 -10.07 11.67 8.17
C ASP A 127 -11.47 11.50 8.79
N SER A 128 -12.07 10.32 8.64
CA SER A 128 -13.41 10.02 9.15
C SER A 128 -13.44 9.73 10.66
N ASP A 129 -14.61 9.85 11.27
CA ASP A 129 -14.84 9.38 12.64
C ASP A 129 -14.85 7.84 12.74
N GLU A 130 -15.11 7.15 11.64
CA GLU A 130 -15.12 5.68 11.59
C GLU A 130 -13.71 5.11 11.87
N ALA A 131 -12.67 5.68 11.25
CA ALA A 131 -11.28 5.29 11.54
C ALA A 131 -10.93 5.47 13.02
N LYS A 132 -11.44 6.54 13.66
CA LYS A 132 -11.24 6.75 15.11
C LYS A 132 -11.93 5.69 15.96
N VAL A 133 -12.99 5.05 15.49
CA VAL A 133 -13.65 3.98 16.25
C VAL A 133 -12.97 2.65 15.99
N LEU A 134 -12.67 2.36 14.72
CA LEU A 134 -12.11 1.07 14.31
C LEU A 134 -10.63 0.89 14.68
N LEU A 135 -9.85 1.98 14.71
CA LEU A 135 -8.40 1.92 14.91
C LEU A 135 -7.91 2.49 16.26
N LYS A 136 -8.75 3.13 17.10
CA LYS A 136 -8.30 3.70 18.41
C LYS A 136 -8.05 2.67 19.53
N ASN A 137 -7.73 1.43 19.19
CA ASN A 137 -7.28 0.44 20.17
C ASN A 137 -5.76 0.19 20.12
N GLU A 138 -4.99 1.10 19.50
CA GLU A 138 -3.52 1.15 19.62
C GLU A 138 -3.06 2.08 20.75
#